data_AF-A0A225VV75-F1
#
_entry.id   AF-A0A225VV75-F1
#
_cell.length_a   1.000
_cell.length_b   1.000
_cell.length_c   1.000
_cell.angle_alpha   90.00
_cell.angle_beta   90.00
_cell.angle_gamma   90.00
#
_symmetry.space_group_name_H-M   'P 1'
#
loop_
_entity.id
_entity.type
_entity.pdbx_description
1 polymer ?
#
loop_
_entity_poly.entity_id
_entity_poly.type
_entity_poly.pdbx_seq_one_letter_code
_entity_poly.pdbx_strand_id
1 'polypeptide(L)'
;MWIKLIWTPSKRDGDDVKHTRYDINRVRSQNRSLYKRCRPNPPEEHDDLILDQVDIPLLQTTGDAQVSAFRPSAMEKHIHDAVIHPSLPGKISQFVMESAQQGHWTKFLATPPVLQLAYDLSFGIRGLSVMRVRRFIQELEPQSSTTGINMTIFGRSNALQPASPLFSLRYIVDTFETLLLFGQCFYNNTVCDFIKANAECMARMSVLSQPDVATCDMLVHWLNSKLGKFHSEIFAANLQKRLVLDLSSPESMAI
;
A
#
# COMPACT_ATOMS: atom_id res chain seq x y z
N MET A 1 31.59 16.40 1.60
CA MET A 1 31.11 17.76 1.25
C MET A 1 29.97 17.68 0.22
N TRP A 2 28.85 17.01 0.55
CA TRP A 2 27.67 16.92 -0.33
C TRP A 2 26.33 17.01 0.43
N ILE A 3 26.34 16.87 1.76
CA ILE A 3 25.13 16.85 2.61
C ILE A 3 24.57 18.25 2.90
N LYS A 4 25.36 19.33 2.73
CA LYS A 4 24.95 20.70 3.08
C LYS A 4 24.03 21.42 2.07
N LEU A 5 23.76 20.84 0.91
CA LEU A 5 23.02 21.52 -0.18
C LEU A 5 21.50 21.24 -0.20
N ILE A 6 20.95 20.45 0.73
CA ILE A 6 19.57 19.94 0.61
C ILE A 6 18.58 20.53 1.63
N TRP A 7 19.04 21.30 2.62
CA TRP A 7 18.13 21.84 3.65
C TRP A 7 18.43 23.30 4.01
N THR A 8 17.56 24.21 3.57
CA THR A 8 17.34 25.49 4.26
C THR A 8 15.85 25.58 4.64
N PRO A 9 15.50 25.71 5.93
CA PRO A 9 14.11 25.85 6.33
C PRO A 9 13.66 27.30 6.14
N SER A 10 12.66 27.50 5.28
CA SER A 10 11.96 28.79 5.14
C SER A 10 11.12 29.05 6.38
N LYS A 11 11.41 30.16 7.07
CA LYS A 11 10.56 30.74 8.12
C LYS A 11 9.20 31.11 7.51
N ARG A 12 8.09 30.69 8.11
CA ARG A 12 6.75 31.14 7.70
C ARG A 12 5.95 31.62 8.92
N ASP A 13 5.33 32.77 8.71
CA ASP A 13 4.61 33.61 9.66
C ASP A 13 3.26 33.03 10.12
N GLY A 14 2.79 33.57 11.25
CA GLY A 14 1.74 33.05 12.13
C GLY A 14 0.29 33.00 11.62
N ASP A 15 0.03 33.17 10.33
CA ASP A 15 -1.35 33.13 9.79
C ASP A 15 -1.78 31.72 9.31
N ASP A 16 -0.83 30.81 9.07
CA ASP A 16 -1.06 29.43 8.61
C ASP A 16 -1.77 28.56 9.69
N VAL A 17 -1.65 28.94 10.96
CA VAL A 17 -2.14 28.15 12.11
C VAL A 17 -3.66 28.11 12.20
N LYS A 18 -4.36 29.15 11.75
CA LYS A 18 -5.83 29.20 11.81
C LYS A 18 -6.47 28.33 10.73
N HIS A 19 -5.93 28.35 9.51
CA HIS A 19 -6.44 27.53 8.42
C HIS A 19 -6.16 26.03 8.66
N THR A 20 -4.96 25.71 9.17
CA THR A 20 -4.58 24.34 9.52
C THR A 20 -5.48 23.75 10.62
N ARG A 21 -5.87 24.57 11.62
CA ARG A 21 -6.81 24.13 12.68
C ARG A 21 -8.20 23.84 12.16
N TYR A 22 -8.69 24.61 11.18
CA TYR A 22 -9.99 24.35 10.56
C TYR A 22 -10.00 23.02 9.79
N ASP A 23 -8.92 22.71 9.07
CA ASP A 23 -8.78 21.43 8.35
C ASP A 23 -8.63 20.24 9.30
N ILE A 24 -7.86 20.38 10.39
CA ILE A 24 -7.71 19.32 11.41
C ILE A 24 -9.06 18.97 12.05
N ASN A 25 -9.88 19.98 12.37
CA ASN A 25 -11.20 19.75 12.95
C ASN A 25 -12.17 19.09 11.95
N ARG A 26 -12.05 19.41 10.66
CA ARG A 26 -12.83 18.79 9.59
C ARG A 26 -12.48 17.32 9.41
N VAL A 27 -11.18 16.98 9.42
CA VAL A 27 -10.70 15.58 9.39
C VAL A 27 -11.13 14.80 10.64
N ARG A 28 -11.13 15.41 11.82
CA ARG A 28 -11.66 14.78 13.05
C ARG A 28 -13.17 14.54 12.99
N SER A 29 -13.94 15.46 12.41
CA SER A 29 -15.39 15.31 12.27
C SER A 29 -15.77 14.16 11.33
N GLN A 30 -14.96 13.94 10.27
CA GLN A 30 -15.16 12.83 9.33
C GLN A 30 -14.73 11.48 9.91
N ASN A 31 -13.77 11.46 10.83
CA ASN A 31 -13.28 10.23 11.48
C ASN A 31 -13.92 9.96 12.85
N ARG A 32 -15.08 10.56 13.15
CA ARG A 32 -15.77 10.30 14.42
C ARG A 32 -16.22 8.83 14.42
N SER A 33 -15.70 8.04 15.36
CA SER A 33 -16.11 6.65 15.49
C SER A 33 -17.62 6.58 15.77
N LEU A 34 -18.34 5.87 14.92
CA LEU A 34 -19.73 5.54 15.17
C LEU A 34 -19.76 4.57 16.34
N TYR A 35 -20.05 5.08 17.54
CA TYR A 35 -20.35 4.22 18.69
C TYR A 35 -21.51 3.30 18.29
N LYS A 36 -21.26 1.98 18.27
CA LYS A 36 -22.28 0.97 18.07
C LYS A 36 -23.36 1.18 19.14
N ARG A 37 -24.60 1.49 18.73
CA ARG A 37 -25.75 1.39 19.64
C ARG A 37 -25.90 -0.08 20.04
N CYS A 38 -25.62 -0.41 21.31
CA CYS A 38 -26.11 -1.66 21.89
C CYS A 38 -27.64 -1.66 21.83
N ARG A 39 -28.22 -2.60 21.10
CA ARG A 39 -29.61 -2.99 21.32
C ARG A 39 -29.64 -3.88 22.58
N PRO A 40 -30.59 -3.69 23.51
CA PRO A 40 -30.81 -4.65 24.59
C PRO A 40 -31.36 -5.96 23.99
N ASN A 41 -30.83 -7.09 24.45
CA ASN A 41 -31.37 -8.42 24.12
C ASN A 41 -32.73 -8.61 24.82
N PRO A 42 -33.76 -9.15 24.15
CA PRO A 42 -34.95 -9.65 24.84
C PRO A 42 -34.67 -11.04 25.47
N PRO A 43 -35.40 -11.42 26.54
CA PRO A 43 -35.11 -12.60 27.36
C PRO A 43 -35.56 -13.91 26.71
N GLU A 44 -34.95 -14.96 27.23
CA GLU A 44 -34.98 -16.38 26.87
C GLU A 44 -36.38 -17.00 26.91
N GLU A 45 -36.69 -17.84 25.92
CA GLU A 45 -37.65 -18.94 26.06
C GLU A 45 -36.98 -20.22 25.56
N HIS A 46 -36.85 -21.16 26.49
CA HIS A 46 -36.49 -22.55 26.24
C HIS A 46 -37.62 -23.24 25.47
N ASP A 47 -37.28 -24.03 24.45
CA ASP A 47 -37.96 -25.31 24.26
C ASP A 47 -37.06 -26.28 23.49
N ASP A 48 -36.91 -27.45 24.10
CA ASP A 48 -36.15 -28.61 23.63
C ASP A 48 -36.72 -29.17 22.32
N LEU A 49 -35.86 -29.63 21.41
CA LEU A 49 -36.06 -30.89 20.67
C LEU A 49 -34.75 -31.29 19.98
N ILE A 50 -34.11 -32.33 20.52
CA ILE A 50 -32.99 -33.05 19.92
C ILE A 50 -33.50 -33.85 18.72
N LEU A 51 -32.92 -33.62 17.54
CA LEU A 51 -32.85 -34.66 16.50
C LEU A 51 -31.48 -34.66 15.83
N ASP A 52 -30.86 -35.83 15.96
CA ASP A 52 -29.58 -36.30 15.49
C ASP A 52 -29.48 -36.27 13.95
N GLN A 53 -28.52 -35.51 13.38
CA GLN A 53 -27.96 -35.76 12.04
C GLN A 53 -26.77 -34.85 11.69
N VAL A 54 -25.58 -35.47 11.68
CA VAL A 54 -24.40 -35.21 10.82
C VAL A 54 -23.89 -33.76 10.78
N ASP A 55 -22.79 -33.52 11.50
CA ASP A 55 -21.99 -32.29 11.48
C ASP A 55 -21.47 -31.96 10.06
N ILE A 56 -22.25 -31.21 9.29
CA ILE A 56 -21.74 -30.38 8.21
C ILE A 56 -21.48 -29.00 8.84
N PRO A 57 -20.23 -28.49 8.90
CA PRO A 57 -19.99 -27.15 9.41
C PRO A 57 -20.66 -26.13 8.49
N LEU A 58 -21.81 -25.60 8.93
CA LEU A 58 -22.50 -24.49 8.29
C LEU A 58 -21.61 -23.24 8.43
N LEU A 59 -20.83 -22.99 7.39
CA LEU A 59 -19.96 -21.83 7.24
C LEU A 59 -20.82 -20.56 7.40
N GLN A 60 -20.62 -19.84 8.51
CA GLN A 60 -21.23 -18.55 8.81
C GLN A 60 -20.80 -17.53 7.74
N THR A 61 -21.59 -17.36 6.68
CA THR A 61 -21.09 -16.86 5.38
C THR A 61 -21.30 -15.38 5.08
N THR A 62 -21.81 -14.57 6.02
CA THR A 62 -22.18 -13.18 5.66
C THR A 62 -21.46 -12.09 6.47
N GLY A 63 -21.10 -12.37 7.72
CA GLY A 63 -20.37 -11.41 8.57
C GLY A 63 -18.86 -11.39 8.30
N ASP A 64 -18.24 -12.56 8.23
CA ASP A 64 -16.78 -12.69 8.17
C ASP A 64 -16.20 -12.44 6.78
N ALA A 65 -16.97 -12.74 5.72
CA ALA A 65 -16.60 -12.42 4.34
C ALA A 65 -16.43 -10.90 4.09
N GLN A 66 -17.14 -10.07 4.86
CA GLN A 66 -17.06 -8.61 4.76
C GLN A 66 -15.81 -8.04 5.45
N VAL A 67 -15.30 -8.73 6.47
CA VAL A 67 -14.09 -8.34 7.22
C VAL A 67 -12.83 -8.84 6.49
N SER A 68 -12.94 -9.92 5.71
CA SER A 68 -11.82 -10.52 4.99
C SER A 68 -11.54 -9.92 3.62
N ALA A 69 -12.55 -9.35 2.95
CA ALA A 69 -12.43 -8.84 1.59
C ALA A 69 -11.69 -7.48 1.51
N PHE A 70 -10.81 -7.34 0.52
CA PHE A 70 -10.16 -6.07 0.20
C PHE A 70 -11.17 -5.07 -0.34
N ARG A 71 -11.24 -3.90 0.31
CA ARG A 71 -12.09 -2.78 -0.12
C ARG A 71 -11.27 -1.51 -0.24
N PRO A 72 -10.67 -1.26 -1.41
CA PRO A 72 -9.96 -0.01 -1.63
C PRO A 72 -10.95 1.14 -1.62
N SER A 73 -10.57 2.21 -0.92
CA SER A 73 -11.23 3.51 -0.95
C SER A 73 -11.29 4.07 -2.37
N ALA A 74 -12.19 5.03 -2.59
CA ALA A 74 -12.30 5.71 -3.88
C ALA A 74 -10.96 6.32 -4.33
N MET A 75 -10.17 6.78 -3.36
CA MET A 75 -8.83 7.33 -3.57
C MET A 75 -7.82 6.26 -4.02
N GLU A 76 -7.72 5.16 -3.28
CA GLU A 76 -6.81 4.04 -3.65
C GLU A 76 -7.15 3.48 -5.03
N LYS A 77 -8.44 3.34 -5.36
CA LYS A 77 -8.87 2.93 -6.71
C LYS A 77 -8.42 3.92 -7.78
N HIS A 78 -8.59 5.21 -7.52
CA HIS A 78 -8.24 6.24 -8.49
C HIS A 78 -6.73 6.26 -8.80
N ILE A 79 -5.90 6.09 -7.77
CA ILE A 79 -4.45 5.99 -7.94
C ILE A 79 -4.09 4.69 -8.64
N HIS A 80 -4.70 3.58 -8.22
CA HIS A 80 -4.53 2.27 -8.85
C HIS A 80 -4.79 2.33 -10.35
N ASP A 81 -5.92 2.90 -10.78
CA ASP A 81 -6.27 3.03 -12.20
C ASP A 81 -5.21 3.82 -13.00
N ALA A 82 -4.49 4.73 -12.36
CA ALA A 82 -3.42 5.51 -12.97
C ALA A 82 -2.05 4.80 -13.02
N VAL A 83 -1.83 3.78 -12.18
CA VAL A 83 -0.55 3.07 -12.06
C VAL A 83 -0.59 1.64 -12.56
N ILE A 84 -1.78 1.04 -12.67
CA ILE A 84 -1.98 -0.37 -13.00
C ILE A 84 -1.60 -0.68 -14.46
N HIS A 85 -1.15 -1.92 -14.70
CA HIS A 85 -0.91 -2.43 -16.04
C HIS A 85 -2.18 -2.38 -16.92
N PRO A 86 -2.10 -2.02 -18.22
CA PRO A 86 -3.27 -1.83 -19.10
C PRO A 86 -4.20 -3.04 -19.29
N SER A 87 -3.77 -4.26 -18.91
CA SER A 87 -4.58 -5.49 -19.00
C SER A 87 -5.40 -5.82 -17.73
N LEU A 88 -5.25 -5.00 -16.70
CA LEU A 88 -5.89 -5.15 -15.39
C LEU A 88 -6.99 -4.11 -15.04
N PRO A 89 -7.26 -3.02 -15.81
CA PRO A 89 -8.34 -2.08 -15.48
C PRO A 89 -9.71 -2.77 -15.41
N GLY A 90 -10.55 -2.31 -14.48
CA GLY A 90 -11.93 -2.79 -14.33
C GLY A 90 -12.09 -4.17 -13.67
N LYS A 91 -10.98 -4.86 -13.33
CA LYS A 91 -11.03 -6.11 -12.56
C LYS A 91 -11.38 -5.85 -11.10
N ILE A 92 -12.03 -6.83 -10.48
CA ILE A 92 -12.37 -6.80 -9.06
C ILE A 92 -11.06 -6.72 -8.25
N SER A 93 -10.93 -5.73 -7.36
CA SER A 93 -9.70 -5.48 -6.60
C SER A 93 -9.21 -6.72 -5.83
N GLN A 94 -10.13 -7.52 -5.29
CA GLN A 94 -9.81 -8.79 -4.62
C GLN A 94 -9.08 -9.77 -5.56
N PHE A 95 -9.62 -9.96 -6.77
CA PHE A 95 -9.03 -10.84 -7.78
C PHE A 95 -7.63 -10.37 -8.21
N VAL A 96 -7.44 -9.05 -8.34
CA VAL A 96 -6.13 -8.45 -8.66
C VAL A 96 -5.11 -8.77 -7.56
N MET A 97 -5.49 -8.67 -6.28
CA MET A 97 -4.62 -8.98 -5.15
C MET A 97 -4.28 -10.46 -5.05
N GLU A 98 -5.26 -11.35 -5.21
CA GLU A 98 -5.03 -12.81 -5.18
C GLU A 98 -4.15 -13.27 -6.35
N SER A 99 -4.39 -12.72 -7.54
CA SER A 99 -3.55 -12.98 -8.72
C SER A 99 -2.11 -12.50 -8.52
N ALA A 100 -1.93 -11.32 -7.90
CA ALA A 100 -0.62 -10.82 -7.53
C ALA A 100 0.06 -11.70 -6.47
N GLN A 101 -0.68 -12.23 -5.49
CA GLN A 101 -0.13 -13.09 -4.45
C GLN A 101 0.37 -14.43 -4.99
N GLN A 102 -0.36 -15.04 -5.93
CA GLN A 102 -0.03 -16.35 -6.50
C GLN A 102 0.82 -16.26 -7.78
N GLY A 103 1.03 -15.05 -8.29
CA GLY A 103 1.75 -14.81 -9.53
C GLY A 103 3.20 -15.29 -9.44
N HIS A 104 3.66 -16.03 -10.46
CA HIS A 104 5.04 -16.47 -10.54
C HIS A 104 6.07 -15.33 -10.62
N TRP A 105 5.64 -14.11 -10.96
CA TRP A 105 6.44 -12.88 -10.97
C TRP A 105 6.66 -12.28 -9.58
N THR A 106 5.86 -12.69 -8.60
CA THR A 106 5.93 -12.23 -7.21
C THR A 106 6.99 -13.04 -6.48
N LYS A 107 8.23 -12.53 -6.47
CA LYS A 107 9.38 -13.20 -5.84
C LYS A 107 9.65 -12.76 -4.41
N PHE A 108 8.73 -12.03 -3.78
CA PHE A 108 8.81 -11.56 -2.40
C PHE A 108 7.65 -12.13 -1.56
N LEU A 109 7.71 -11.94 -0.25
CA LEU A 109 6.66 -12.39 0.65
C LEU A 109 5.44 -11.46 0.52
N ALA A 110 4.57 -11.79 -0.43
CA ALA A 110 3.37 -11.03 -0.76
C ALA A 110 2.25 -11.26 0.26
N THR A 111 2.52 -10.88 1.51
CA THR A 111 1.49 -10.86 2.54
C THR A 111 0.37 -9.89 2.14
N PRO A 112 -0.89 -10.14 2.54
CA PRO A 112 -1.99 -9.24 2.25
C PRO A 112 -1.73 -7.75 2.56
N PRO A 113 -1.14 -7.35 3.71
CA PRO A 113 -0.86 -5.93 3.96
C PRO A 113 0.23 -5.35 3.04
N VAL A 114 1.18 -6.16 2.55
CA VAL A 114 2.17 -5.69 1.56
C VAL A 114 1.48 -5.44 0.22
N LEU A 115 0.61 -6.35 -0.22
CA LEU A 115 -0.13 -6.21 -1.47
C LEU A 115 -1.14 -5.06 -1.44
N GLN A 116 -1.80 -4.84 -0.30
CA GLN A 116 -2.70 -3.70 -0.11
C GLN A 116 -1.98 -2.37 -0.36
N LEU A 117 -0.76 -2.21 0.15
CA LEU A 117 0.01 -0.98 -0.05
C LEU A 117 0.71 -0.95 -1.42
N ALA A 118 0.97 -2.09 -2.02
CA ALA A 118 1.43 -2.16 -3.41
C ALA A 118 0.31 -1.76 -4.39
N TYR A 119 -0.97 -2.00 -4.05
CA TYR A 119 -2.12 -1.68 -4.88
C TYR A 119 -2.12 -0.23 -5.37
N ASP A 120 -1.84 0.72 -4.49
CA ASP A 120 -1.80 2.15 -4.82
C ASP A 120 -0.37 2.74 -4.82
N LEU A 121 0.68 1.93 -4.71
CA LEU A 121 2.09 2.35 -4.69
C LEU A 121 2.48 3.15 -3.41
N SER A 122 1.92 2.78 -2.26
CA SER A 122 2.06 3.46 -0.95
C SER A 122 3.42 3.29 -0.24
N PHE A 123 4.51 3.64 -0.92
CA PHE A 123 5.86 3.61 -0.34
C PHE A 123 6.17 4.79 0.62
N GLY A 124 7.13 4.57 1.52
CA GLY A 124 7.65 5.60 2.43
C GLY A 124 6.69 5.95 3.55
N ILE A 125 6.31 7.22 3.64
CA ILE A 125 5.44 7.73 4.72
C ILE A 125 4.06 7.03 4.78
N ARG A 126 3.68 6.34 3.69
CA ARG A 126 2.42 5.61 3.57
C ARG A 126 2.51 4.16 4.06
N GLY A 127 3.71 3.69 4.44
CA GLY A 127 3.90 2.45 5.20
C GLY A 127 4.64 1.33 4.46
N LEU A 128 4.63 1.29 3.12
CA LEU A 128 5.39 0.27 2.38
C LEU A 128 6.87 0.67 2.30
N SER A 129 7.75 -0.27 2.63
CA SER A 129 9.19 -0.13 2.41
C SER A 129 9.59 -1.02 1.25
N VAL A 130 10.51 -0.55 0.41
CA VAL A 130 11.15 -1.37 -0.64
C VAL A 130 11.68 -2.69 -0.06
N MET A 131 12.16 -2.69 1.19
CA MET A 131 12.66 -3.89 1.84
C MET A 131 11.61 -5.00 2.05
N ARG A 132 10.31 -4.68 1.97
CA ARG A 132 9.24 -5.69 1.97
C ARG A 132 9.09 -6.43 0.64
N VAL A 133 9.69 -5.88 -0.41
CA VAL A 133 9.74 -6.45 -1.76
C VAL A 133 11.08 -7.18 -1.99
N ARG A 134 11.89 -7.37 -0.93
CA ARG A 134 13.08 -8.20 -1.02
C ARG A 134 12.71 -9.61 -1.47
N ARG A 135 13.59 -10.24 -2.25
CA ARG A 135 13.39 -11.62 -2.69
C ARG A 135 13.19 -12.52 -1.46
N PHE A 136 12.07 -13.25 -1.45
CA PHE A 136 11.74 -14.22 -0.43
C PHE A 136 12.42 -15.54 -0.76
N ILE A 137 13.17 -16.05 0.22
CA ILE A 137 13.82 -17.35 0.18
C ILE A 137 13.45 -18.02 1.50
N GLN A 138 12.61 -19.04 1.45
CA GLN A 138 11.98 -19.63 2.62
C GLN A 138 13.03 -20.13 3.64
N GLU A 139 14.16 -20.63 3.16
CA GLU A 139 15.25 -21.17 3.97
C GLU A 139 16.04 -20.09 4.74
N LEU A 140 15.96 -18.83 4.30
CA LEU A 140 16.71 -17.70 4.86
C LEU A 140 15.84 -16.80 5.75
N GLU A 141 14.54 -17.07 5.84
CA GLU A 141 13.60 -16.22 6.53
C GLU A 141 13.33 -16.70 7.96
N PRO A 142 13.29 -15.79 8.95
CA PRO A 142 12.91 -16.16 10.30
C PRO A 142 11.52 -16.79 10.32
N GLN A 143 11.32 -17.81 11.16
CA GLN A 143 10.01 -18.46 11.36
C GLN A 143 8.89 -17.45 11.74
N SER A 144 9.26 -16.31 12.32
CA SER A 144 8.35 -15.21 12.66
C SER A 144 7.82 -14.39 11.47
N SER A 145 8.42 -14.53 10.27
CA SER A 145 8.04 -13.73 9.08
C SER A 145 6.64 -14.05 8.55
N THR A 146 6.14 -15.25 8.81
CA THR A 146 4.81 -15.75 8.40
C THR A 146 3.90 -16.13 9.56
N THR A 147 4.45 -16.22 10.78
CA THR A 147 3.69 -16.63 11.96
C THR A 147 2.61 -15.59 12.30
N GLY A 148 1.34 -16.00 12.23
CA GLY A 148 0.18 -15.17 12.61
C GLY A 148 -0.39 -14.28 11.50
N ILE A 149 0.15 -14.33 10.27
CA ILE A 149 -0.43 -13.62 9.13
C ILE A 149 -1.37 -14.56 8.37
N ASN A 150 -2.67 -14.25 8.39
CA ASN A 150 -3.60 -14.96 7.54
C ASN A 150 -3.46 -14.48 6.09
N MET A 151 -2.94 -15.35 5.23
CA MET A 151 -2.64 -15.07 3.81
C MET A 151 -3.88 -14.94 2.92
N THR A 152 -5.09 -15.21 3.41
CA THR A 152 -6.33 -15.11 2.63
C THR A 152 -7.19 -13.90 3.02
N ILE A 153 -6.82 -13.19 4.10
CA ILE A 153 -7.53 -12.02 4.59
C ILE A 153 -6.84 -10.76 4.09
N PHE A 154 -7.50 -10.04 3.19
CA PHE A 154 -7.03 -8.74 2.67
C PHE A 154 -7.74 -7.54 3.33
N GLY A 155 -8.41 -7.78 4.46
CA GLY A 155 -8.91 -6.71 5.32
C GLY A 155 -7.77 -5.88 5.91
N ARG A 156 -8.08 -4.62 6.29
CA ARG A 156 -7.11 -3.67 6.89
C ARG A 156 -6.67 -4.03 8.31
N SER A 157 -7.25 -5.06 8.92
CA SER A 157 -6.92 -5.51 10.27
C SER A 157 -5.52 -6.14 10.38
N ASN A 158 -4.87 -6.44 9.25
CA ASN A 158 -3.54 -7.00 9.22
C ASN A 158 -2.48 -5.89 9.31
N ALA A 159 -1.71 -5.86 10.40
CA ALA A 159 -0.62 -4.92 10.58
C ALA A 159 0.64 -5.36 9.84
N LEU A 160 1.31 -4.42 9.16
CA LEU A 160 2.66 -4.64 8.69
C LEU A 160 3.63 -4.72 9.88
N GLN A 161 4.32 -5.84 10.01
CA GLN A 161 5.50 -5.94 10.88
C GLN A 161 6.64 -4.98 10.48
N PRO A 162 7.62 -4.70 11.35
CA PRO A 162 8.83 -3.99 10.93
C PRO A 162 9.57 -4.76 9.82
N ALA A 163 10.16 -4.06 8.85
CA ALA A 163 10.96 -4.71 7.82
C ALA A 163 12.27 -5.25 8.43
N SER A 164 12.69 -6.47 8.05
CA SER A 164 13.90 -7.10 8.57
C SER A 164 15.16 -6.31 8.19
N PRO A 165 16.07 -6.03 9.14
CA PRO A 165 17.31 -5.30 8.86
C PRO A 165 18.37 -6.24 8.30
N LEU A 166 18.64 -6.13 6.99
CA LEU A 166 19.77 -6.78 6.32
C LEU A 166 20.29 -5.81 5.27
N PHE A 167 21.40 -5.13 5.59
CA PHE A 167 21.82 -3.94 4.86
C PHE A 167 23.18 -4.14 4.21
N SER A 168 23.12 -4.45 2.92
CA SER A 168 24.20 -4.18 1.99
C SER A 168 23.58 -3.55 0.75
N LEU A 169 24.36 -2.74 0.04
CA LEU A 169 23.90 -2.13 -1.19
C LEU A 169 23.45 -3.18 -2.23
N ARG A 170 24.03 -4.39 -2.19
CA ARG A 170 23.61 -5.52 -3.03
C ARG A 170 22.17 -5.96 -2.74
N TYR A 171 21.76 -6.03 -1.48
CA TYR A 171 20.38 -6.34 -1.13
C TYR A 171 19.38 -5.29 -1.64
N ILE A 172 19.79 -4.02 -1.67
CA ILE A 172 18.96 -2.95 -2.23
C ILE A 172 18.80 -3.15 -3.74
N VAL A 173 19.88 -3.48 -4.46
CA VAL A 173 19.82 -3.79 -5.90
C VAL A 173 18.90 -4.98 -6.18
N ASP A 174 19.09 -6.11 -5.49
CA ASP A 174 18.25 -7.32 -5.64
C ASP A 174 16.76 -7.04 -5.35
N THR A 175 16.50 -6.14 -4.40
CA THR A 175 15.14 -5.71 -4.05
C THR A 175 14.50 -4.93 -5.21
N PHE A 176 15.25 -4.04 -5.87
CA PHE A 176 14.75 -3.30 -7.03
C PHE A 176 14.54 -4.19 -8.26
N GLU A 177 15.39 -5.19 -8.46
CA GLU A 177 15.16 -6.20 -9.50
C GLU A 177 13.87 -6.98 -9.24
N THR A 178 13.64 -7.38 -7.99
CA THR A 178 12.41 -8.07 -7.56
C THR A 178 11.17 -7.18 -7.74
N LEU A 179 11.27 -5.90 -7.36
CA LEU A 179 10.20 -4.91 -7.53
C LEU A 179 9.90 -4.64 -9.01
N LEU A 180 10.93 -4.57 -9.87
CA LEU A 180 10.76 -4.38 -11.31
C LEU A 180 10.07 -5.59 -11.95
N LEU A 181 10.46 -6.81 -11.58
CA LEU A 181 9.85 -8.03 -12.08
C LEU A 181 8.35 -8.10 -11.73
N PHE A 182 8.01 -7.76 -10.48
CA PHE A 182 6.61 -7.61 -10.07
C PHE A 182 5.91 -6.51 -10.85
N GLY A 183 6.55 -5.34 -10.96
CA GLY A 183 6.01 -4.15 -11.59
C GLY A 183 5.69 -4.34 -13.07
N GLN A 184 6.47 -5.10 -13.82
CA GLN A 184 6.22 -5.38 -15.24
C GLN A 184 4.87 -6.06 -15.51
N CYS A 185 4.36 -6.82 -14.53
CA CYS A 185 3.06 -7.49 -14.66
C CYS A 185 1.92 -6.74 -13.95
N PHE A 186 2.26 -5.87 -13.00
CA PHE A 186 1.29 -5.23 -12.12
C PHE A 186 1.08 -3.75 -12.41
N TYR A 187 2.12 -3.04 -12.85
CA TYR A 187 2.06 -1.61 -13.13
C TYR A 187 2.22 -1.30 -14.63
N ASN A 188 1.88 -0.08 -15.02
CA ASN A 188 2.14 0.42 -16.35
C ASN A 188 3.61 0.78 -16.58
N ASN A 189 3.94 1.09 -17.84
CA ASN A 189 5.30 1.40 -18.27
C ASN A 189 5.89 2.60 -17.53
N THR A 190 5.10 3.66 -17.24
CA THR A 190 5.60 4.84 -16.53
C THR A 190 6.15 4.49 -15.14
N VAL A 191 5.44 3.64 -14.40
CA VAL A 191 5.88 3.17 -13.08
C VAL A 191 7.08 2.25 -13.22
N CYS A 192 7.07 1.35 -14.21
CA CYS A 192 8.18 0.43 -14.47
C CYS A 192 9.47 1.17 -14.83
N ASP A 193 9.39 2.20 -15.68
CA ASP A 193 10.51 3.04 -16.08
C ASP A 193 11.08 3.79 -14.88
N PHE A 194 10.20 4.30 -13.99
CA PHE A 194 10.62 4.92 -12.74
C PHE A 194 11.35 3.92 -11.83
N ILE A 195 10.82 2.72 -11.63
CA ILE A 195 11.46 1.67 -10.82
C ILE A 195 12.82 1.29 -11.44
N LYS A 196 12.88 1.11 -12.77
CA LYS A 196 14.09 0.77 -13.51
C LYS A 196 15.17 1.83 -13.37
N ALA A 197 14.83 3.12 -13.47
CA ALA A 197 15.78 4.21 -13.27
C ALA A 197 16.40 4.19 -11.85
N ASN A 198 15.59 3.90 -10.83
CA ASN A 198 16.10 3.73 -9.46
C ASN A 198 17.00 2.49 -9.33
N ALA A 199 16.62 1.37 -9.96
CA ALA A 199 17.41 0.15 -9.99
C ALA A 199 18.80 0.38 -10.62
N GLU A 200 18.84 1.03 -11.78
CA GLU A 200 20.09 1.38 -12.47
C GLU A 200 20.96 2.33 -11.64
N CYS A 201 20.35 3.28 -10.92
CA CYS A 201 21.07 4.15 -10.00
C CYS A 201 21.75 3.35 -8.86
N MET A 202 21.01 2.43 -8.23
CA MET A 202 21.57 1.59 -7.16
C MET A 202 22.67 0.65 -7.69
N ALA A 203 22.48 0.07 -8.88
CA ALA A 203 23.47 -0.79 -9.52
C ALA A 203 24.77 -0.03 -9.86
N ARG A 204 24.67 1.22 -10.33
CA ARG A 204 25.86 2.05 -10.54
C ARG A 204 26.58 2.35 -9.23
N MET A 205 25.84 2.67 -8.16
CA MET A 205 26.45 2.90 -6.85
C MET A 205 27.12 1.66 -6.29
N SER A 206 26.59 0.45 -6.54
CA SER A 206 27.16 -0.79 -6.02
C SER A 206 28.50 -1.15 -6.64
N VAL A 207 28.74 -0.72 -7.87
CA VAL A 207 30.04 -0.85 -8.55
C VAL A 207 31.03 0.20 -8.05
N LEU A 208 30.57 1.41 -7.77
CA LEU A 208 31.42 2.56 -7.45
C LEU A 208 31.76 2.68 -5.97
N SER A 209 31.01 2.06 -5.07
CA SER A 209 31.15 2.27 -3.62
C SER A 209 30.65 1.07 -2.81
N GLN A 210 31.25 0.89 -1.64
CA GLN A 210 30.76 -0.03 -0.61
C GLN A 210 30.31 0.79 0.62
N PRO A 211 29.08 1.32 0.60
CA PRO A 211 28.56 2.09 1.73
C PRO A 211 28.46 1.21 2.97
N ASP A 212 28.65 1.83 4.13
CA ASP A 212 28.37 1.20 5.42
C ASP A 212 26.87 0.98 5.63
N VAL A 213 26.52 0.28 6.72
CA VAL A 213 25.14 -0.04 7.07
C VAL A 213 24.30 1.22 7.25
N ALA A 214 24.84 2.24 7.93
CA ALA A 214 24.13 3.50 8.15
C ALA A 214 23.81 4.23 6.83
N THR A 215 24.75 4.23 5.89
CA THR A 215 24.54 4.80 4.56
C THR A 215 23.51 3.99 3.77
N CYS A 216 23.53 2.65 3.88
CA CYS A 216 22.50 1.81 3.27
C CYS A 216 21.09 2.12 3.83
N ASP A 217 20.96 2.35 5.14
CA ASP A 217 19.69 2.74 5.76
C ASP A 217 19.20 4.08 5.23
N MET A 218 20.10 5.07 5.13
CA MET A 218 19.78 6.35 4.54
C MET A 218 19.33 6.21 3.08
N LEU A 219 19.95 5.33 2.30
CA LEU A 219 19.56 5.05 0.92
C LEU A 219 18.17 4.44 0.84
N VAL A 220 17.85 3.46 1.70
CA VAL A 220 16.50 2.87 1.77
C VAL A 220 15.45 3.93 2.12
N HIS A 221 15.73 4.80 3.10
CA HIS A 221 14.85 5.91 3.44
C HIS A 221 14.66 6.88 2.28
N TRP A 222 15.73 7.23 1.59
CA TRP A 222 15.68 8.11 0.42
C TRP A 222 14.88 7.48 -0.73
N LEU A 223 15.09 6.20 -1.04
CA LEU A 223 14.34 5.46 -2.06
C LEU A 223 12.84 5.40 -1.76
N ASN A 224 12.50 5.05 -0.52
CA ASN A 224 11.13 5.06 -0.03
C ASN A 224 10.49 6.45 -0.15
N SER A 225 11.25 7.52 0.13
CA SER A 225 10.80 8.90 -0.07
C SER A 225 10.57 9.23 -1.54
N LYS A 226 11.45 8.79 -2.44
CA LYS A 226 11.31 9.00 -3.90
C LYS A 226 10.07 8.32 -4.47
N LEU A 227 9.82 7.07 -4.10
CA LEU A 227 8.62 6.34 -4.50
C LEU A 227 7.34 6.99 -3.94
N GLY A 228 7.34 7.39 -2.66
CA GLY A 228 6.21 8.11 -2.06
C GLY A 228 5.95 9.49 -2.68
N LYS A 229 7.00 10.20 -3.12
CA LYS A 229 6.86 11.45 -3.86
C LYS A 229 6.27 11.22 -5.25
N PHE A 230 6.76 10.21 -5.98
CA PHE A 230 6.24 9.84 -7.29
C PHE A 230 4.74 9.51 -7.24
N HIS A 231 4.31 8.72 -6.25
CA HIS A 231 2.88 8.50 -5.96
C HIS A 231 2.12 9.82 -5.79
N SER A 232 2.67 10.77 -5.02
CA SER A 232 2.00 12.05 -4.74
C SER A 232 1.89 12.93 -5.99
N GLU A 233 2.87 12.86 -6.89
CA GLU A 233 2.85 13.54 -8.19
C GLU A 233 1.82 12.91 -9.15
N ILE A 234 1.71 11.57 -9.19
CA ILE A 234 0.65 10.87 -9.93
C ILE A 234 -0.73 11.31 -9.43
N PHE A 235 -0.90 11.38 -8.11
CA PHE A 235 -2.14 11.84 -7.52
C PHE A 235 -2.49 13.28 -7.94
N ALA A 236 -1.54 14.21 -7.81
CA ALA A 236 -1.75 15.61 -8.19
C ALA A 236 -2.09 15.77 -9.68
N ALA A 237 -1.39 15.05 -10.56
CA ALA A 237 -1.63 15.10 -12.00
C ALA A 237 -3.03 14.60 -12.38
N ASN A 238 -3.52 13.54 -11.72
CA ASN A 238 -4.84 13.00 -12.00
C ASN A 238 -5.97 13.88 -11.45
N LEU A 239 -5.79 14.50 -10.28
CA LEU A 239 -6.71 15.52 -9.79
C LEU A 239 -6.85 16.68 -10.80
N GLN A 240 -5.74 17.15 -11.35
CA GLN A 240 -5.75 18.21 -12.37
C GLN A 240 -6.48 17.77 -13.64
N LYS A 241 -6.18 16.58 -14.17
CA LYS A 241 -6.89 16.04 -15.35
C LYS A 241 -8.39 15.98 -15.13
N ARG A 242 -8.84 15.57 -13.94
CA ARG A 242 -10.26 15.50 -13.62
C ARG A 242 -10.93 16.87 -13.52
N LEU A 243 -10.27 17.84 -12.88
CA LEU A 243 -10.78 19.21 -12.83
C LEU A 243 -10.94 19.79 -14.25
N VAL A 244 -9.98 19.52 -15.14
CA VAL A 244 -10.09 19.93 -16.56
C VAL A 244 -11.23 19.21 -17.27
N LEU A 245 -11.43 17.91 -17.04
CA LEU A 245 -12.53 17.15 -17.63
C LEU A 245 -13.90 17.64 -17.14
N ASP A 246 -14.05 17.88 -15.84
CA ASP A 246 -15.29 18.39 -15.23
C ASP A 246 -15.63 19.80 -15.74
N LEU A 247 -14.62 20.66 -15.96
CA LEU A 247 -14.78 22.00 -16.56
C LEU A 247 -15.01 21.95 -18.08
N SER A 248 -14.59 20.89 -18.76
CA SER A 248 -14.86 20.67 -20.19
C SER A 248 -16.21 20.00 -20.47
N SER A 249 -16.95 19.62 -19.42
CA SER A 249 -18.28 19.02 -19.55
C SER A 249 -19.26 20.05 -20.12
N PRO A 250 -20.03 19.70 -21.17
CA PRO A 250 -20.98 20.60 -21.83
C PRO A 250 -22.10 21.11 -20.90
N GLU A 251 -22.29 20.50 -19.72
CA GLU A 251 -23.21 21.00 -18.69
C GLU A 251 -22.67 22.22 -17.92
N SER A 252 -21.35 22.47 -17.91
CA SER A 252 -20.76 23.62 -17.18
C SER A 252 -20.63 24.90 -18.03
N MET A 253 -20.81 24.80 -19.36
CA MET A 253 -20.80 25.94 -20.29
C MET A 253 -22.21 26.50 -20.58
N ALA A 254 -23.23 26.00 -19.88
CA ALA A 254 -24.59 26.52 -19.93
C ALA A 254 -24.91 27.33 -18.66
N ILE A 255 -24.17 28.42 -18.43
CA ILE A 255 -24.56 29.52 -17.53
C ILE A 255 -24.27 30.84 -18.24
#